data_AF-A0A5B0MYT6-F1
#
_entry.id   AF-A0A5B0MYT6-F1
#
_cell.length_a   1.000
_cell.length_b   1.000
_cell.length_c   1.000
_cell.angle_alpha   90.00
_cell.angle_beta   90.00
_cell.angle_gamma   90.00
#
_symmetry.space_group_name_H-M   'P 1'
#
loop_
_entity.id
_entity.type
_entity.pdbx_description
1 polymer ?
#
loop_
_entity_poly.entity_id
_entity_poly.type
_entity_poly.pdbx_seq_one_letter_code
_entity_poly.pdbx_strand_id
1 'polypeptide(L)'
;MVPASRWYLFFFATLATLNFIKAANQNASPSLLPKRYLVSLNRDKSTSLEDFKAHLDSKGVQHEVVLDMTKVLPDVFYGLSVRLSDEDDLHHLENSAHVEKISQVEKIRRAGTFDERIVDAPINSTPSLFPPQVQSRITELHKMGIYGKGVKVALIDSGVDCSHPALGKGFGPGFKIAFGKNYATDDDDDESGESDSANHSVEPHGLEPRAMHLATRKNKQEKKKKKKNDSPCTQCTSHGTHVAGIVAATDVGYGFMGVAPNATLGMYRE
;
A
#
# COMPACT_ATOMS: atom_id res chain seq x y z
N MET A 1 69.69 -0.71 67.82
CA MET A 1 68.54 -1.31 68.53
C MET A 1 67.82 -2.25 67.57
N VAL A 2 67.68 -3.51 67.98
CA VAL A 2 67.07 -4.70 67.33
C VAL A 2 65.55 -4.68 67.62
N PRO A 3 64.59 -5.48 67.03
CA PRO A 3 64.68 -6.60 66.07
C PRO A 3 63.65 -6.69 64.90
N ALA A 4 63.94 -7.66 64.00
CA ALA A 4 63.11 -8.75 63.41
C ALA A 4 61.76 -8.42 62.70
N SER A 5 61.29 -9.13 61.67
CA SER A 5 61.40 -10.56 61.32
C SER A 5 60.91 -10.84 59.88
N ARG A 6 61.59 -11.78 59.16
CA ARG A 6 61.10 -12.98 58.39
C ARG A 6 59.65 -13.00 57.84
N TRP A 7 59.26 -13.71 56.77
CA TRP A 7 59.83 -14.53 55.69
C TRP A 7 58.62 -14.90 54.78
N TYR A 8 58.83 -14.96 53.47
CA TYR A 8 58.30 -15.92 52.46
C TYR A 8 56.82 -16.34 52.31
N LEU A 9 56.49 -16.51 51.01
CA LEU A 9 55.69 -17.56 50.33
C LEU A 9 54.22 -17.30 49.96
N PHE A 10 54.05 -17.09 48.63
CA PHE A 10 53.06 -17.64 47.70
C PHE A 10 51.84 -18.39 48.25
N PHE A 11 50.62 -18.00 47.81
CA PHE A 11 49.54 -18.95 47.54
C PHE A 11 48.54 -18.44 46.45
N PHE A 12 48.49 -19.20 45.36
CA PHE A 12 47.39 -19.55 44.43
C PHE A 12 46.20 -18.64 44.10
N ALA A 13 46.12 -18.32 42.79
CA ALA A 13 45.06 -18.69 41.82
C ALA A 13 43.63 -18.09 41.85
N THR A 14 43.10 -18.00 40.61
CA THR A 14 41.70 -17.81 40.14
C THR A 14 41.22 -16.35 40.06
N LEU A 15 40.50 -15.86 39.06
CA LEU A 15 39.76 -16.46 37.93
C LEU A 15 39.59 -15.31 36.90
N ALA A 16 40.28 -15.34 35.76
CA ALA A 16 39.99 -14.41 34.66
C ALA A 16 38.95 -15.08 33.75
N THR A 17 37.69 -14.65 33.86
CA THR A 17 36.61 -15.12 33.00
C THR A 17 36.81 -14.58 31.58
N LEU A 18 36.75 -15.52 30.62
CA LEU A 18 36.73 -15.26 29.19
C LEU A 18 35.52 -14.43 28.80
N ASN A 19 35.74 -13.38 28.00
CA ASN A 19 34.71 -12.81 27.13
C ASN A 19 35.34 -12.57 25.76
N PHE A 20 35.16 -13.53 24.84
CA PHE A 20 34.98 -13.28 23.41
C PHE A 20 34.34 -14.53 22.80
N ILE A 21 33.01 -14.60 22.94
CA ILE A 21 32.19 -15.54 22.18
C ILE A 21 31.67 -14.78 20.94
N LYS A 22 32.28 -15.15 19.81
CA LYS A 22 31.61 -15.60 18.59
C LYS A 22 31.01 -14.54 17.67
N ALA A 23 31.75 -14.35 16.58
CA ALA A 23 31.22 -14.06 15.26
C ALA A 23 29.99 -14.91 14.95
N ALA A 24 28.85 -14.24 14.74
CA ALA A 24 27.67 -14.61 13.97
C ALA A 24 26.71 -13.42 14.18
N ASN A 25 26.40 -12.58 13.22
CA ASN A 25 25.62 -12.95 12.05
C ASN A 25 25.74 -11.82 10.99
N GLN A 26 26.81 -11.84 10.20
CA GLN A 26 26.83 -11.19 8.89
C GLN A 26 26.18 -12.19 7.93
N ASN A 27 24.85 -12.16 7.85
CA ASN A 27 24.04 -12.82 6.81
C ASN A 27 22.59 -12.33 6.95
N ALA A 28 22.41 -11.02 6.82
CA ALA A 28 21.19 -10.54 6.17
C ALA A 28 21.40 -10.88 4.69
N SER A 29 20.65 -11.86 4.16
CA SER A 29 20.60 -12.08 2.72
C SER A 29 20.25 -10.73 2.09
N PRO A 30 21.10 -10.13 1.23
CA PRO A 30 20.70 -8.92 0.52
C PRO A 30 19.42 -9.29 -0.22
N SER A 31 18.37 -8.49 -0.03
CA SER A 31 17.11 -8.69 -0.72
C SER A 31 17.43 -8.89 -2.20
N LEU A 32 17.16 -10.07 -2.74
CA LEU A 32 17.53 -10.45 -4.11
C LEU A 32 16.80 -9.63 -5.18
N LEU A 33 15.96 -8.68 -4.75
CA LEU A 33 15.21 -7.79 -5.60
C LEU A 33 15.97 -6.48 -5.74
N PRO A 34 16.14 -5.99 -6.98
CA PRO A 34 16.85 -4.75 -7.20
C PRO A 34 16.18 -3.57 -6.49
N LYS A 35 16.96 -2.74 -5.80
CA LYS A 35 16.47 -1.59 -5.03
C LYS A 35 15.82 -0.56 -5.96
N ARG A 36 14.73 0.03 -5.46
CA ARG A 36 13.99 1.11 -6.12
C ARG A 36 14.32 2.44 -5.44
N TYR A 37 14.55 3.47 -6.25
CA TYR A 37 14.91 4.81 -5.81
C TYR A 37 13.95 5.84 -6.41
N LEU A 38 13.66 6.90 -5.66
CA LEU A 38 13.12 8.14 -6.19
C LEU A 38 14.29 9.07 -6.51
N VAL A 39 14.31 9.56 -7.74
CA VAL A 39 15.37 10.43 -8.25
C VAL A 39 14.72 11.74 -8.68
N SER A 40 15.07 12.82 -7.99
CA SER A 40 14.75 14.19 -8.42
C SER A 40 15.82 14.65 -9.39
N LEU A 41 15.41 15.16 -10.54
CA LEU A 41 16.32 15.60 -11.59
C LEU A 41 16.62 17.09 -11.46
N ASN A 42 17.86 17.47 -11.72
CA ASN A 42 18.26 18.87 -11.74
C ASN A 42 17.74 19.53 -13.03
N ARG A 43 16.80 20.48 -12.90
CA ARG A 43 16.17 21.18 -14.03
C ARG A 43 17.14 22.07 -14.82
N ASP A 44 18.22 22.54 -14.20
CA ASP A 44 19.21 23.41 -14.86
C ASP A 44 20.20 22.60 -15.71
N LYS A 45 20.27 21.29 -15.49
CA LYS A 45 21.24 20.38 -16.13
C LYS A 45 20.58 19.31 -17.00
N SER A 46 19.34 18.93 -16.70
CA SER A 46 18.58 17.92 -17.43
C SER A 46 17.39 18.55 -18.11
N THR A 47 17.51 18.76 -19.42
CA THR A 47 16.41 19.28 -20.24
C THR A 47 15.34 18.24 -20.51
N SER A 48 15.66 16.95 -20.36
CA SER A 48 14.70 15.86 -20.48
C SER A 48 15.07 14.63 -19.64
N LEU A 49 14.10 13.74 -19.41
CA LEU A 49 14.33 12.41 -18.86
C LEU A 49 15.27 11.56 -19.75
N GLU A 50 15.24 11.79 -21.06
CA GLU A 50 16.08 11.03 -22.00
C GLU A 50 17.56 11.36 -21.84
N ASP A 51 17.91 12.59 -21.47
CA ASP A 51 19.30 12.98 -21.18
C ASP A 51 19.84 12.20 -19.97
N PHE A 52 19.02 12.06 -18.92
CA PHE A 52 19.35 11.28 -17.73
C PHE A 52 19.50 9.79 -18.06
N LYS A 53 18.59 9.21 -18.85
CA LYS A 53 18.68 7.80 -19.27
C LYS A 53 19.91 7.55 -20.12
N ALA A 54 20.17 8.42 -21.10
CA ALA A 54 21.36 8.33 -21.94
C ALA A 54 22.66 8.42 -21.12
N HIS A 55 22.67 9.24 -20.05
CA HIS A 55 23.78 9.29 -19.12
C HIS A 55 24.01 7.94 -18.42
N LEU A 56 22.96 7.32 -17.86
CA LEU A 56 23.06 6.00 -17.24
C LEU A 56 23.49 4.91 -18.25
N ASP A 57 22.90 4.91 -19.45
CA ASP A 57 23.24 3.99 -20.54
C ASP A 57 24.72 4.12 -20.93
N SER A 58 25.25 5.35 -20.99
CA SER A 58 26.66 5.61 -21.29
C SER A 58 27.63 5.06 -20.23
N LYS A 59 27.15 4.86 -18.99
CA LYS A 59 27.88 4.24 -17.90
C LYS A 59 27.69 2.73 -17.81
N GLY A 60 26.84 2.16 -18.67
CA GLY A 60 26.51 0.73 -18.65
C GLY A 60 25.57 0.34 -17.50
N VAL A 61 24.90 1.31 -16.86
CA VAL A 61 24.01 1.07 -15.72
C VAL A 61 22.71 0.45 -16.20
N GLN A 62 22.46 -0.79 -15.82
CA GLN A 62 21.19 -1.46 -16.13
C GLN A 62 20.09 -0.97 -15.19
N HIS A 63 19.05 -0.39 -15.77
CA HIS A 63 17.99 0.25 -15.00
C HIS A 63 16.60 0.09 -15.64
N GLU A 64 15.57 0.17 -14.81
CA GLU A 64 14.16 0.18 -15.21
C GLU A 64 13.48 1.43 -14.64
N VAL A 65 12.91 2.27 -15.51
CA VAL A 65 12.06 3.38 -15.08
C VAL A 65 10.69 2.82 -14.70
N VAL A 66 10.39 2.79 -13.41
CA VAL A 66 9.13 2.26 -12.85
C VAL A 66 8.00 3.28 -12.99
N LEU A 67 8.29 4.56 -12.75
CA LEU A 67 7.32 5.64 -12.87
C LEU A 67 8.02 6.93 -13.28
N ASP A 68 7.58 7.53 -14.38
CA ASP A 68 8.03 8.84 -14.86
C ASP A 68 7.04 9.93 -14.41
N MET A 69 7.51 10.86 -13.57
CA MET A 69 6.72 12.00 -13.09
C MET A 69 7.07 13.31 -13.80
N THR A 70 8.13 13.33 -14.61
CA THR A 70 8.62 14.53 -15.31
C THR A 70 7.58 15.13 -16.25
N LYS A 71 6.65 14.31 -16.76
CA LYS A 71 5.56 14.73 -17.66
C LYS A 71 4.21 14.90 -16.97
N VAL A 72 4.05 14.38 -15.75
CA VAL A 72 2.74 14.29 -15.08
C VAL A 72 2.52 15.48 -14.17
N LEU A 73 3.46 15.72 -13.24
CA LEU A 73 3.40 16.82 -12.27
C LEU A 73 4.82 17.37 -12.03
N PRO A 74 5.48 17.90 -13.07
CA PRO A 74 6.86 18.37 -12.95
C PRO A 74 7.01 19.37 -11.81
N ASP A 75 6.06 20.29 -11.65
CA ASP A 75 6.12 21.38 -10.68
C ASP A 75 6.08 20.94 -9.21
N VAL A 76 5.54 19.75 -8.94
CA VAL A 76 5.53 19.16 -7.58
C VAL A 76 6.75 18.24 -7.41
N PHE A 77 7.03 17.41 -8.41
CA PHE A 77 8.13 16.47 -8.39
C PHE A 77 8.66 16.27 -9.82
N TYR A 78 9.78 16.92 -10.12
CA TYR A 78 10.48 16.72 -11.38
C TYR A 78 11.47 15.56 -11.23
N GLY A 79 11.00 14.36 -11.53
CA GLY A 79 11.78 13.16 -11.28
C GLY A 79 11.12 11.87 -11.72
N LEU A 80 11.68 10.77 -11.25
CA LEU A 80 11.23 9.43 -11.57
C LEU A 80 11.47 8.45 -10.42
N SER A 81 10.75 7.33 -10.46
CA SER A 81 11.11 6.12 -9.74
C SER A 81 11.89 5.20 -10.67
N VAL A 82 13.11 4.83 -10.27
CA VAL A 82 14.00 3.95 -11.02
C VAL A 82 14.38 2.75 -10.17
N ARG A 83 14.48 1.59 -10.81
CA ARG A 83 15.03 0.36 -10.23
C ARG A 83 16.38 0.09 -10.89
N LEU A 84 17.42 -0.10 -10.08
CA LEU A 84 18.76 -0.44 -10.57
C LEU A 84 18.94 -1.94 -10.48
N SER A 85 19.41 -2.60 -11.55
CA SER A 85 19.65 -4.05 -11.53
C SER A 85 20.78 -4.44 -10.58
N ASP A 86 21.77 -3.55 -10.42
CA ASP A 86 22.88 -3.68 -9.47
C ASP A 86 22.85 -2.49 -8.50
N GLU A 87 23.04 -2.74 -7.21
CA GLU A 87 23.10 -1.69 -6.21
C GLU A 87 24.42 -0.94 -6.21
N ASP A 88 25.50 -1.60 -6.64
CA ASP A 88 26.81 -0.97 -6.70
C ASP A 88 26.78 0.20 -7.69
N ASP A 89 25.88 0.21 -8.68
CA ASP A 89 25.68 1.30 -9.65
C ASP A 89 25.07 2.58 -9.05
N LEU A 90 24.62 2.58 -7.78
CA LEU A 90 24.03 3.76 -7.14
C LEU A 90 24.95 4.98 -7.21
N HIS A 91 26.26 4.77 -7.10
CA HIS A 91 27.25 5.85 -7.18
C HIS A 91 27.22 6.61 -8.52
N HIS A 92 26.76 5.97 -9.61
CA HIS A 92 26.57 6.66 -10.90
C HIS A 92 25.43 7.67 -10.86
N LEU A 93 24.40 7.42 -10.04
CA LEU A 93 23.32 8.38 -9.83
C LEU A 93 23.79 9.50 -8.89
N GLU A 94 24.46 9.15 -7.78
CA GLU A 94 24.93 10.12 -6.77
C GLU A 94 25.90 11.15 -7.34
N ASN A 95 26.76 10.72 -8.27
CA ASN A 95 27.76 11.59 -8.89
C ASN A 95 27.28 12.27 -10.19
N SER A 96 26.00 12.11 -10.55
CA SER A 96 25.48 12.69 -11.79
C SER A 96 25.05 14.14 -11.62
N ALA A 97 25.55 15.02 -12.49
CA ALA A 97 25.09 16.42 -12.54
C ALA A 97 23.59 16.55 -12.91
N HIS A 98 23.00 15.49 -13.46
CA HIS A 98 21.58 15.41 -13.82
C HIS A 98 20.66 15.18 -12.61
N VAL A 99 21.22 14.77 -11.47
CA VAL A 99 20.49 14.39 -10.27
C VAL A 99 20.60 15.47 -9.22
N GLU A 100 19.47 15.88 -8.66
CA GLU A 100 19.39 16.82 -7.54
C GLU A 100 19.33 16.09 -6.21
N LYS A 101 18.52 15.04 -6.13
CA LYS A 101 18.29 14.28 -4.90
C LYS A 101 17.93 12.83 -5.20
N ILE A 102 18.43 11.94 -4.36
CA ILE A 102 18.10 10.50 -4.37
C ILE A 102 17.44 10.15 -3.04
N SER A 103 16.43 9.29 -3.07
CA SER A 103 15.81 8.72 -1.88
C SER A 103 15.45 7.27 -2.14
N GLN A 104 15.86 6.36 -1.25
CA GLN A 104 15.48 4.95 -1.37
C GLN A 104 13.98 4.80 -1.15
N VAL A 105 13.32 3.98 -1.97
CA VAL A 105 11.91 3.65 -1.77
C VAL A 105 11.80 2.56 -0.71
N GLU A 106 11.13 2.89 0.39
CA GLU A 106 10.85 1.95 1.46
C GLU A 106 9.42 1.42 1.38
N LYS A 107 9.20 0.21 1.89
CA LYS A 107 7.84 -0.31 2.12
C LYS A 107 7.35 0.24 3.46
N ILE A 108 6.27 1.02 3.43
CA ILE A 108 5.60 1.49 4.64
C ILE A 108 4.51 0.49 5.00
N ARG A 109 4.52 -0.03 6.22
CA ARG A 109 3.44 -0.90 6.70
C ARG A 109 2.26 -0.03 7.13
N ARG A 110 1.06 -0.40 6.69
CA ARG A 110 -0.19 0.20 7.16
C ARG A 110 -0.35 -0.05 8.65
N ALA A 111 -0.90 0.93 9.37
CA ALA A 111 -1.33 0.70 10.74
C ALA A 111 -2.41 -0.39 10.73
N GLY A 112 -2.40 -1.27 11.75
CA GLY A 112 -3.43 -2.29 11.90
C GLY A 112 -4.80 -1.65 12.03
N THR A 113 -5.80 -2.21 11.37
CA THR A 113 -7.20 -1.79 11.49
C THR A 113 -7.81 -2.35 12.77
N PHE A 114 -8.82 -1.67 13.30
CA PHE A 114 -9.66 -2.19 14.39
C PHE A 114 -10.60 -3.28 13.87
N ASP A 115 -11.15 -4.09 14.77
CA ASP A 115 -12.16 -5.10 14.44
C ASP A 115 -13.32 -4.46 13.67
N GLU A 116 -13.55 -4.95 12.46
CA GLU A 116 -14.65 -4.51 11.61
C GLU A 116 -15.88 -5.35 11.91
N ARG A 117 -17.03 -4.69 12.06
CA ARG A 117 -18.32 -5.34 12.18
C ARG A 117 -19.20 -4.97 11.00
N ILE A 118 -19.58 -5.98 10.24
CA ILE A 118 -20.61 -5.82 9.20
C ILE A 118 -21.94 -5.58 9.89
N VAL A 119 -22.66 -4.56 9.40
CA VAL A 119 -23.97 -4.19 9.92
C VAL A 119 -25.02 -4.93 9.11
N ASP A 120 -25.57 -6.01 9.67
CA ASP A 120 -26.56 -6.85 8.98
C ASP A 120 -28.01 -6.37 9.19
N ALA A 121 -28.22 -5.42 10.11
CA ALA A 121 -29.51 -4.81 10.40
C ALA A 121 -29.33 -3.30 10.67
N PRO A 122 -30.34 -2.47 10.36
CA PRO A 122 -30.27 -1.03 10.64
C PRO A 122 -29.86 -0.75 12.09
N ILE A 123 -28.95 0.21 12.29
CA ILE A 123 -28.64 0.65 13.64
C ILE A 123 -29.85 1.40 14.21
N ASN A 124 -30.09 1.28 15.52
CA ASN A 124 -31.17 1.99 16.21
C ASN A 124 -30.84 3.49 16.36
N SER A 125 -30.72 4.17 15.23
CA SER A 125 -30.37 5.58 15.10
C SER A 125 -30.98 6.15 13.81
N THR A 126 -30.83 7.47 13.63
CA THR A 126 -31.08 8.14 12.35
C THR A 126 -29.81 8.89 11.97
N PRO A 127 -29.62 9.29 10.70
CA PRO A 127 -28.49 10.14 10.32
C PRO A 127 -28.29 11.34 11.25
N SER A 128 -29.39 11.99 11.66
CA SER A 128 -29.36 13.15 12.55
C SER A 128 -28.99 12.85 14.01
N LEU A 129 -29.08 11.59 14.43
CA LEU A 129 -28.79 11.11 15.79
C LEU A 129 -27.53 10.23 15.84
N PHE A 130 -26.81 10.08 14.74
CA PHE A 130 -25.60 9.27 14.70
C PHE A 130 -24.51 9.93 15.57
N PRO A 131 -24.04 9.29 16.66
CA PRO A 131 -23.23 9.98 17.67
C PRO A 131 -21.98 10.71 17.13
N PRO A 132 -21.20 10.14 16.19
CA PRO A 132 -20.07 10.86 15.60
C PRO A 132 -20.47 12.16 14.91
N GLN A 133 -21.62 12.20 14.22
CA GLN A 133 -22.11 13.42 13.56
C GLN A 133 -22.61 14.46 14.56
N VAL A 134 -23.28 14.03 15.64
CA VAL A 134 -23.72 14.93 16.71
C VAL A 134 -22.52 15.55 17.41
N GLN A 135 -21.51 14.75 17.77
CA GLN A 135 -20.31 15.21 18.47
C GLN A 135 -19.48 16.19 17.63
N SER A 136 -19.41 15.96 16.31
CA SER A 136 -18.70 16.84 15.37
C SER A 136 -19.55 17.97 14.79
N ARG A 137 -20.82 18.09 15.24
CA ARG A 137 -21.80 19.10 14.79
C ARG A 137 -22.14 19.06 13.29
N ILE A 138 -21.89 17.94 12.62
CA ILE A 138 -22.27 17.73 11.21
C ILE A 138 -23.78 17.85 11.04
N THR A 139 -24.57 17.41 12.04
CA THR A 139 -26.02 17.53 12.03
C THR A 139 -26.49 18.98 11.83
N GLU A 140 -25.77 19.98 12.35
CA GLU A 140 -26.13 21.39 12.17
C GLU A 140 -25.87 21.87 10.73
N LEU A 141 -24.78 21.42 10.10
CA LEU A 141 -24.52 21.70 8.68
C LEU A 141 -25.59 21.07 7.78
N HIS A 142 -26.00 19.84 8.07
CA HIS A 142 -27.06 19.18 7.32
C HIS A 142 -28.41 19.90 7.48
N LYS A 143 -28.75 20.39 8.67
CA LYS A 143 -29.94 21.25 8.89
C LYS A 143 -29.90 22.54 8.07
N MET A 144 -28.70 23.06 7.78
CA MET A 144 -28.50 24.21 6.89
C MET A 144 -28.50 23.84 5.40
N GLY A 145 -28.73 22.58 5.04
CA GLY A 145 -28.71 22.10 3.66
C GLY A 145 -27.31 21.89 3.08
N ILE A 146 -26.27 21.88 3.92
CA ILE A 146 -24.87 21.74 3.50
C ILE A 146 -24.47 20.26 3.57
N TYR A 147 -24.33 19.63 2.40
CA TYR A 147 -24.04 18.19 2.26
C TYR A 147 -22.78 17.89 1.43
N GLY A 148 -21.96 18.91 1.15
CA GLY A 148 -20.72 18.76 0.35
C GLY A 148 -20.93 18.77 -1.17
N LYS A 149 -22.09 19.26 -1.66
CA LYS A 149 -22.33 19.39 -3.10
C LYS A 149 -21.25 20.25 -3.77
N GLY A 150 -20.68 19.74 -4.86
CA GLY A 150 -19.62 20.42 -5.61
C GLY A 150 -18.20 20.22 -5.07
N VAL A 151 -18.05 19.57 -3.92
CA VAL A 151 -16.74 19.19 -3.36
C VAL A 151 -16.29 17.86 -3.97
N LYS A 152 -15.01 17.79 -4.35
CA LYS A 152 -14.34 16.54 -4.73
C LYS A 152 -13.39 16.10 -3.61
N VAL A 153 -13.47 14.84 -3.21
CA VAL A 153 -12.58 14.26 -2.18
C VAL A 153 -11.84 13.08 -2.80
N ALA A 154 -10.51 13.16 -2.83
CA ALA A 154 -9.65 12.06 -3.25
C ALA A 154 -9.26 11.23 -2.02
N LEU A 155 -9.56 9.94 -2.06
CA LEU A 155 -9.15 8.96 -1.06
C LEU A 155 -7.96 8.18 -1.62
N ILE A 156 -6.92 8.04 -0.82
CA ILE A 156 -5.76 7.19 -1.10
C ILE A 156 -5.82 6.08 -0.04
N ASP A 157 -6.21 4.88 -0.46
CA ASP A 157 -6.55 3.79 0.47
C ASP A 157 -6.48 2.43 -0.26
N SER A 158 -6.96 1.35 0.35
CA SER A 158 -6.93 -0.03 -0.16
C SER A 158 -7.84 -0.29 -1.37
N GLY A 159 -8.53 0.72 -1.89
CA GLY A 159 -9.60 0.61 -2.87
C GLY A 159 -11.00 0.70 -2.25
N VAL A 160 -12.04 0.50 -3.07
CA VAL A 160 -13.43 0.69 -2.64
C VAL A 160 -14.37 -0.30 -3.30
N ASP A 161 -15.38 -0.79 -2.58
CA ASP A 161 -16.51 -1.48 -3.17
C ASP A 161 -17.40 -0.47 -3.90
N CYS A 162 -17.11 -0.29 -5.18
CA CYS A 162 -17.89 0.58 -6.06
C CYS A 162 -19.34 0.09 -6.23
N SER A 163 -19.64 -1.19 -5.97
CA SER A 163 -21.00 -1.72 -6.08
C SER A 163 -21.87 -1.41 -4.85
N HIS A 164 -21.28 -0.89 -3.78
CA HIS A 164 -21.96 -0.63 -2.53
C HIS A 164 -23.13 0.38 -2.69
N PRO A 165 -24.35 0.06 -2.21
CA PRO A 165 -25.54 0.89 -2.41
C PRO A 165 -25.39 2.32 -1.86
N ALA A 166 -24.80 2.47 -0.68
CA ALA A 166 -24.56 3.78 -0.08
C ALA A 166 -23.53 4.61 -0.85
N LEU A 167 -22.70 3.98 -1.68
CA LEU A 167 -21.62 4.62 -2.45
C LEU A 167 -21.95 4.77 -3.94
N GLY A 168 -23.22 4.65 -4.31
CA GLY A 168 -23.69 5.01 -5.64
C GLY A 168 -23.65 3.89 -6.69
N LYS A 169 -23.32 2.64 -6.31
CA LYS A 169 -23.43 1.43 -7.16
C LYS A 169 -22.71 1.50 -8.52
N GLY A 170 -21.58 2.20 -8.59
CA GLY A 170 -20.72 2.15 -9.76
C GLY A 170 -19.49 3.04 -9.65
N PHE A 171 -18.73 3.08 -10.74
CA PHE A 171 -17.48 3.82 -10.86
C PHE A 171 -17.40 4.58 -12.19
N GLY A 172 -16.86 5.80 -12.13
CA GLY A 172 -16.64 6.66 -13.28
C GLY A 172 -17.62 7.83 -13.36
N PRO A 173 -17.58 8.62 -14.45
CA PRO A 173 -18.38 9.84 -14.59
C PRO A 173 -19.86 9.59 -14.33
N GLY A 174 -20.46 10.39 -13.45
CA GLY A 174 -21.88 10.28 -13.06
C GLY A 174 -22.15 9.41 -11.83
N PHE A 175 -21.18 8.60 -11.39
CA PHE A 175 -21.25 7.87 -10.11
C PHE A 175 -20.68 8.71 -8.95
N LYS A 176 -20.94 8.28 -7.71
CA LYS A 176 -20.36 8.93 -6.52
C LYS A 176 -18.84 8.74 -6.48
N ILE A 177 -18.35 7.53 -6.77
CA ILE A 177 -16.94 7.27 -7.03
C ILE A 177 -16.66 7.62 -8.50
N ALA A 178 -16.38 8.89 -8.78
CA ALA A 178 -16.39 9.40 -10.16
C ALA A 178 -15.04 9.29 -10.89
N PHE A 179 -13.94 9.21 -10.14
CA PHE A 179 -12.58 9.18 -10.67
C PHE A 179 -11.67 8.37 -9.77
N GLY A 180 -10.46 8.06 -10.24
CA GLY A 180 -9.55 7.23 -9.47
C GLY A 180 -8.66 6.35 -10.32
N LYS A 181 -7.72 5.68 -9.67
CA LYS A 181 -6.79 4.76 -10.33
C LYS A 181 -6.28 3.71 -9.35
N ASN A 182 -5.95 2.53 -9.85
CA ASN A 182 -5.23 1.52 -9.11
C ASN A 182 -3.71 1.63 -9.30
N TYR A 183 -3.00 1.92 -8.21
CA TYR A 183 -1.55 1.91 -8.13
C TYR A 183 -0.99 0.62 -7.54
N ALA A 184 -1.78 -0.13 -6.76
CA ALA A 184 -1.39 -1.42 -6.19
C ALA A 184 -0.86 -2.39 -7.26
N THR A 185 0.06 -3.25 -6.85
CA THR A 185 0.59 -4.33 -7.70
C THR A 185 -0.16 -5.63 -7.42
N ASP A 186 -0.24 -6.52 -8.42
CA ASP A 186 -0.96 -7.80 -8.29
C ASP A 186 -0.39 -8.69 -7.14
N ASP A 187 0.82 -8.40 -6.65
CA ASP A 187 1.48 -9.09 -5.53
C ASP A 187 0.94 -8.67 -4.14
N ASP A 188 0.13 -7.60 -4.06
CA ASP A 188 -0.42 -7.07 -2.80
C ASP A 188 -1.77 -7.73 -2.43
N ASP A 189 -2.30 -8.60 -3.30
CA ASP A 189 -3.56 -9.34 -3.09
C ASP A 189 -3.38 -10.60 -2.21
N ASP A 190 -2.14 -11.01 -1.91
CA ASP A 190 -1.83 -12.27 -1.20
C ASP A 190 -1.60 -12.13 0.33
N GLU A 191 -1.58 -10.92 0.89
CA GLU A 191 -1.29 -10.69 2.32
C GLU A 191 -2.51 -10.38 3.21
N SER A 192 -3.73 -10.63 2.74
CA SER A 192 -4.93 -10.58 3.60
C SER A 192 -5.61 -11.94 3.71
N GLY A 193 -5.21 -12.71 4.72
CA GLY A 193 -6.09 -13.68 5.38
C GLY A 193 -6.16 -15.05 4.70
N GLU A 194 -5.41 -15.98 5.28
CA GLU A 194 -5.82 -17.38 5.37
C GLU A 194 -7.18 -17.43 6.10
N SER A 195 -8.26 -17.47 5.33
CA SER A 195 -9.55 -17.96 5.79
C SER A 195 -9.98 -19.03 4.82
N ASP A 196 -10.06 -20.25 5.32
CA ASP A 196 -10.55 -21.44 4.63
C ASP A 196 -11.76 -21.10 3.78
N SER A 197 -11.57 -21.10 2.46
CA SER A 197 -12.67 -21.10 1.50
C SER A 197 -13.33 -22.47 1.56
N ALA A 198 -14.20 -22.66 2.55
CA ALA A 198 -15.28 -23.61 2.46
C ALA A 198 -16.18 -23.15 1.30
N ASN A 199 -15.95 -23.76 0.14
CA ASN A 199 -16.82 -23.72 -1.02
C ASN A 199 -18.29 -23.78 -0.60
N HIS A 200 -19.02 -22.68 -0.79
CA HIS A 200 -20.47 -22.71 -0.80
C HIS A 200 -20.98 -22.21 -2.15
N SER A 201 -20.76 -23.04 -3.16
CA SER A 201 -21.56 -23.04 -4.37
C SER A 201 -22.95 -23.61 -4.02
N VAL A 202 -23.94 -22.72 -3.91
CA VAL A 202 -25.35 -23.10 -3.92
C VAL A 202 -25.74 -23.37 -5.36
N GLU A 203 -25.96 -24.65 -5.70
CA GLU A 203 -26.70 -25.07 -6.89
C GLU A 203 -27.87 -25.97 -6.45
N PRO A 204 -29.05 -25.86 -7.08
CA PRO A 204 -30.26 -26.53 -6.64
C PRO A 204 -30.35 -27.99 -7.11
N HIS A 205 -31.11 -28.77 -6.34
CA HIS A 205 -31.32 -30.22 -6.43
C HIS A 205 -31.59 -30.79 -7.84
N GLY A 206 -30.90 -31.90 -8.15
CA GLY A 206 -31.24 -32.86 -9.22
C GLY A 206 -30.42 -34.15 -9.08
N LEU A 207 -31.10 -35.30 -9.14
CA LEU A 207 -30.60 -36.66 -8.86
C LEU A 207 -29.67 -37.26 -9.95
N GLU A 208 -28.83 -38.22 -9.52
CA GLU A 208 -28.20 -39.35 -10.28
C GLU A 208 -26.72 -39.24 -10.79
N PRO A 209 -25.98 -40.38 -10.95
CA PRO A 209 -24.69 -40.59 -10.29
C PRO A 209 -23.40 -40.55 -11.17
N ARG A 210 -22.27 -40.47 -10.44
CA ARG A 210 -20.85 -40.48 -10.88
C ARG A 210 -20.51 -41.42 -12.04
N ALA A 211 -19.87 -40.85 -13.07
CA ALA A 211 -18.91 -41.55 -13.92
C ALA A 211 -17.61 -40.74 -14.04
N MET A 212 -16.48 -41.40 -13.76
CA MET A 212 -15.12 -40.90 -14.00
C MET A 212 -14.96 -40.47 -15.47
N HIS A 213 -14.45 -39.28 -15.71
CA HIS A 213 -13.74 -38.98 -16.96
C HIS A 213 -12.46 -38.21 -16.67
N LEU A 214 -11.38 -38.98 -16.63
CA LEU A 214 -10.00 -38.53 -16.72
C LEU A 214 -9.75 -38.15 -18.18
N ALA A 215 -9.70 -36.86 -18.50
CA ALA A 215 -9.21 -36.39 -19.80
C ALA A 215 -8.55 -35.01 -19.69
N THR A 216 -7.22 -35.04 -19.86
CA THR A 216 -6.41 -34.04 -20.59
C THR A 216 -6.39 -32.59 -20.11
N ARG A 217 -5.69 -32.33 -18.99
CA ARG A 217 -5.00 -31.04 -18.78
C ARG A 217 -3.82 -30.92 -19.76
N LYS A 218 -4.08 -30.41 -20.97
CA LYS A 218 -3.02 -29.91 -21.84
C LYS A 218 -2.52 -28.57 -21.28
N ASN A 219 -1.23 -28.55 -20.95
CA ASN A 219 -0.44 -27.36 -20.62
C ASN A 219 -0.65 -26.26 -21.67
N LYS A 220 -1.20 -25.13 -21.22
CA LYS A 220 -1.09 -23.85 -21.91
C LYS A 220 -0.77 -22.75 -20.90
N GLN A 221 0.40 -22.87 -20.26
CA GLN A 221 1.06 -21.72 -19.64
C GLN A 221 1.72 -20.88 -20.75
N GLU A 222 0.90 -20.23 -21.57
CA GLU A 222 1.32 -18.98 -22.18
C GLU A 222 1.14 -17.91 -21.10
N LYS A 223 2.25 -17.40 -20.55
CA LYS A 223 2.28 -16.23 -19.66
C LYS A 223 1.73 -15.02 -20.42
N LYS A 224 0.40 -14.91 -20.48
CA LYS A 224 -0.30 -13.73 -20.96
C LYS A 224 -0.12 -12.67 -19.86
N LYS A 225 0.74 -11.68 -20.11
CA LYS A 225 0.96 -10.52 -19.21
C LYS A 225 -0.43 -9.95 -18.88
N LYS A 226 -0.92 -10.23 -17.67
CA LYS A 226 -2.27 -9.83 -17.21
C LYS A 226 -2.30 -8.31 -17.28
N LYS A 227 -3.28 -7.75 -18.01
CA LYS A 227 -3.43 -6.30 -18.13
C LYS A 227 -3.73 -5.78 -16.72
N LYS A 228 -2.87 -4.90 -16.19
CA LYS A 228 -3.07 -4.25 -14.89
C LYS A 228 -4.46 -3.64 -14.86
N ASN A 229 -5.28 -4.02 -13.88
CA ASN A 229 -6.60 -3.44 -13.70
C ASN A 229 -6.41 -2.02 -13.14
N ASP A 230 -6.64 -0.99 -13.97
CA ASP A 230 -6.54 0.40 -13.55
C ASP A 230 -7.70 0.85 -12.63
N SER A 231 -8.74 0.03 -12.48
CA SER A 231 -9.90 0.36 -11.62
C SER A 231 -9.55 0.25 -10.13
N PRO A 232 -9.85 1.27 -9.32
CA PRO A 232 -9.70 1.20 -7.87
C PRO A 232 -10.76 0.33 -7.18
N CYS A 233 -11.74 -0.17 -7.93
CA CYS A 233 -12.83 -0.98 -7.39
C CYS A 233 -12.33 -2.37 -6.97
N THR A 234 -12.61 -2.76 -5.74
CA THR A 234 -12.26 -4.07 -5.20
C THR A 234 -13.29 -4.50 -4.16
N GLN A 235 -13.55 -5.80 -4.09
CA GLN A 235 -14.32 -6.42 -3.00
C GLN A 235 -13.42 -7.06 -1.95
N CYS A 236 -12.10 -7.13 -2.21
CA CYS A 236 -11.15 -7.83 -1.36
C CYS A 236 -10.68 -7.00 -0.16
N THR A 237 -11.02 -5.71 -0.10
CA THR A 237 -10.58 -4.80 0.97
C THR A 237 -11.75 -3.96 1.48
N SER A 238 -11.90 -3.92 2.80
CA SER A 238 -13.00 -3.24 3.49
C SER A 238 -12.64 -1.84 3.98
N HIS A 239 -11.36 -1.59 4.28
CA HIS A 239 -10.89 -0.32 4.86
C HIS A 239 -11.26 0.90 4.02
N GLY A 240 -10.86 0.95 2.74
CA GLY A 240 -11.19 2.10 1.88
C GLY A 240 -12.69 2.24 1.60
N THR A 241 -13.47 1.15 1.63
CA THR A 241 -14.94 1.19 1.58
C THR A 241 -15.52 1.83 2.84
N HIS A 242 -14.99 1.46 4.00
CA HIS A 242 -15.40 2.02 5.28
C HIS A 242 -15.06 3.51 5.37
N VAL A 243 -13.85 3.91 4.97
CA VAL A 243 -13.42 5.32 4.88
C VAL A 243 -14.33 6.11 3.93
N ALA A 244 -14.61 5.58 2.73
CA ALA A 244 -15.53 6.20 1.79
C ALA A 244 -16.95 6.35 2.38
N GLY A 245 -17.39 5.37 3.17
CA GLY A 245 -18.65 5.40 3.89
C GLY A 245 -18.73 6.54 4.91
N ILE A 246 -17.70 6.70 5.75
CA ILE A 246 -17.59 7.81 6.71
C ILE A 246 -17.69 9.14 5.97
N VAL A 247 -16.98 9.29 4.85
CA VAL A 247 -16.92 10.55 4.12
C VAL A 247 -18.24 10.88 3.44
N ALA A 248 -18.83 9.97 2.65
CA ALA A 248 -19.93 10.33 1.76
C ALA A 248 -20.98 9.23 1.52
N ALA A 249 -21.15 8.27 2.43
CA ALA A 249 -22.29 7.34 2.35
C ALA A 249 -23.62 8.11 2.23
N THR A 250 -24.44 7.69 1.28
CA THR A 250 -25.86 8.09 1.25
C THR A 250 -26.62 7.24 2.27
N ASP A 251 -27.62 7.82 2.92
CA ASP A 251 -28.52 7.02 3.75
C ASP A 251 -29.32 6.06 2.87
N VAL A 252 -29.13 4.77 3.10
CA VAL A 252 -29.81 3.67 2.41
C VAL A 252 -30.72 2.87 3.36
N GLY A 253 -31.14 3.50 4.46
CA GLY A 253 -32.07 2.90 5.43
C GLY A 253 -31.39 2.13 6.57
N TYR A 254 -30.07 2.29 6.74
CA TYR A 254 -29.31 1.64 7.81
C TYR A 254 -29.13 2.51 9.05
N GLY A 255 -29.67 3.74 9.06
CA GLY A 255 -29.61 4.64 10.21
C GLY A 255 -28.33 5.48 10.30
N PHE A 256 -27.51 5.51 9.25
CA PHE A 256 -26.32 6.35 9.15
C PHE A 256 -26.20 7.01 7.78
N MET A 257 -25.40 8.08 7.73
CA MET A 257 -25.01 8.80 6.52
C MET A 257 -23.55 9.24 6.67
N GLY A 258 -22.86 9.50 5.56
CA GLY A 258 -21.53 10.11 5.59
C GLY A 258 -21.57 11.59 5.97
N VAL A 259 -20.40 12.17 6.24
CA VAL A 259 -20.24 13.60 6.55
C VAL A 259 -20.75 14.50 5.42
N ALA A 260 -20.38 14.16 4.19
CA ALA A 260 -20.62 14.94 2.97
C ALA A 260 -21.24 14.04 1.88
N PRO A 261 -22.50 13.59 2.04
CA PRO A 261 -23.12 12.61 1.15
C PRO A 261 -23.27 13.08 -0.30
N ASN A 262 -23.25 14.39 -0.56
CA ASN A 262 -23.35 14.95 -1.91
C ASN A 262 -21.97 15.30 -2.51
N ALA A 263 -20.87 14.96 -1.84
CA ALA A 263 -19.54 15.07 -2.41
C ALA A 263 -19.31 14.03 -3.51
N THR A 264 -18.44 14.37 -4.46
CA THR A 264 -17.92 13.44 -5.45
C THR A 264 -16.63 12.84 -4.92
N LEU A 265 -16.53 11.52 -4.86
CA LEU A 265 -15.32 10.84 -4.41
C LEU A 265 -14.44 10.45 -5.59
N GLY A 266 -13.14 10.46 -5.37
CA GLY A 266 -12.18 9.70 -6.16
C GLY A 266 -11.44 8.69 -5.29
N MET A 267 -11.09 7.54 -5.86
CA MET A 267 -10.36 6.51 -5.13
C MET A 267 -9.04 6.17 -5.83
N TYR A 268 -7.93 6.30 -5.11
CA TYR A 268 -6.61 5.90 -5.53
C TYR A 268 -6.20 4.70 -4.69
N ARG A 269 -6.25 3.52 -5.31
CA ARG A 269 -5.91 2.27 -4.64
C ARG A 269 -4.40 2.13 -4.55
N GLU A 270 -3.87 1.87 -3.37
CA GLU A 270 -2.44 1.60 -3.11
C GLU A 270 -2.21 0.29 -2.37
#